data_AF-W1DS59-F1
#
_entry.id   AF-W1DS59-F1
#
_cell.length_a   1.000
_cell.length_b   1.000
_cell.length_c   1.000
_cell.angle_alpha   90.00
_cell.angle_beta   90.00
_cell.angle_gamma   90.00
#
_symmetry.space_group_name_H-M   'P 1'
#
loop_
_entity.id
_entity.type
_entity.pdbx_description
1 polymer ?
#
loop_
_entity_poly.entity_id
_entity_poly.type
_entity_poly.pdbx_seq_one_letter_code
_entity_poly.pdbx_strand_id
1 'polypeptide(L)'
;MARRDEIVVATKTFFPWRNSPNTGFLSRKAIFKSIDDSLMRLGMDYVDLFQIHRFDYSTPVEETMEALHDVVKAGKARYIGASSMEAWRFAKNAAYR
;
A
#
# COMPACT_ATOMS: atom_id res chain seq x y z
N MET A 1 19.68 -18.76 -4.44
CA MET A 1 18.49 -17.89 -4.27
C MET A 1 18.01 -18.03 -2.84
N ALA A 2 17.56 -16.95 -2.20
CA ALA A 2 16.94 -17.01 -0.87
C ALA A 2 15.56 -17.66 -0.95
N ARG A 3 15.12 -18.37 0.11
CA ARG A 3 13.76 -18.92 0.18
C ARG A 3 12.77 -17.80 0.52
N ARG A 4 11.52 -17.89 0.03
CA ARG A 4 10.54 -16.80 0.17
C ARG A 4 10.19 -16.51 1.63
N ASP A 5 10.19 -17.53 2.48
CA ASP A 5 9.89 -17.47 3.91
C ASP A 5 11.05 -16.92 4.76
N GLU A 6 12.24 -16.75 4.18
CA GLU A 6 13.42 -16.19 4.87
C GLU A 6 13.62 -14.69 4.61
N ILE A 7 12.80 -14.09 3.75
CA ILE A 7 12.95 -12.69 3.33
C ILE A 7 11.70 -11.88 3.63
N VAL A 8 11.92 -10.61 3.98
CA VAL A 8 10.87 -9.61 4.13
C VAL A 8 10.92 -8.67 2.93
N VAL A 9 9.84 -8.65 2.16
CA VAL A 9 9.70 -7.79 0.99
C VAL A 9 8.73 -6.66 1.31
N ALA A 10 9.24 -5.42 1.24
CA ALA A 10 8.46 -4.22 1.45
C ALA A 10 8.37 -3.40 0.17
N THR A 11 7.17 -2.94 -0.16
CA THR A 11 6.95 -2.01 -1.29
C THR A 11 6.00 -0.88 -0.89
N LYS A 12 5.89 0.14 -1.74
CA LYS A 12 5.19 1.38 -1.44
C LYS A 12 4.30 1.84 -2.58
N THR A 13 3.23 2.54 -2.25
CA THR A 13 2.34 3.20 -3.22
C THR A 13 2.16 4.68 -2.88
N PHE A 14 2.21 5.56 -3.88
CA PHE A 14 1.76 6.97 -3.83
C PHE A 14 2.15 7.69 -5.12
N PHE A 15 3.42 7.63 -5.53
CA PHE A 15 3.87 8.35 -6.70
C PHE A 15 3.36 7.66 -7.97
N PRO A 16 3.01 8.41 -9.03
CA PRO A 16 2.72 7.82 -10.34
C PRO A 16 3.88 6.92 -10.80
N TRP A 17 3.59 5.66 -11.11
CA TRP A 17 4.60 4.68 -11.60
C TRP A 17 4.46 4.40 -13.10
N ARG A 18 3.47 5.01 -13.77
CA ARG A 18 3.23 4.98 -15.21
C ARG A 18 2.58 6.31 -15.62
N ASN A 19 2.62 6.63 -16.91
CA ASN A 19 1.87 7.75 -17.46
C ASN A 19 0.44 7.30 -17.82
N SER A 20 -0.44 7.16 -16.83
CA SER A 20 -1.81 6.67 -17.02
C SER A 20 -2.77 7.25 -15.96
N PRO A 21 -4.07 7.39 -16.24
CA PRO A 21 -5.04 7.76 -15.22
C PRO A 21 -5.08 6.72 -14.08
N ASN A 22 -5.35 7.18 -12.86
CA ASN A 22 -5.42 6.34 -11.65
C ASN A 22 -4.11 5.62 -11.28
N THR A 23 -2.96 6.10 -11.77
CA THR A 23 -1.64 5.69 -11.28
C THR A 23 -1.04 6.79 -10.44
N GLY A 24 -1.03 6.59 -9.13
CA GLY A 24 -0.61 7.57 -8.13
C GLY A 24 -1.71 7.84 -7.10
N PHE A 25 -1.35 8.56 -6.03
CA PHE A 25 -2.20 8.90 -4.90
C PHE A 25 -2.75 7.65 -4.17
N LEU A 26 -3.74 7.82 -3.28
CA LEU A 26 -4.20 6.78 -2.37
C LEU A 26 -5.69 6.43 -2.49
N SER A 27 -6.31 6.71 -3.65
CA SER A 27 -7.65 6.19 -3.94
C SER A 27 -7.65 4.66 -3.94
N ARG A 28 -8.80 4.05 -3.66
CA ARG A 28 -8.98 2.59 -3.69
C ARG A 28 -8.48 1.98 -4.99
N LYS A 29 -8.86 2.58 -6.12
CA LYS A 29 -8.47 2.12 -7.46
C LYS A 29 -6.94 2.13 -7.64
N ALA A 30 -6.28 3.19 -7.21
CA ALA A 30 -4.82 3.31 -7.29
C ALA A 30 -4.12 2.29 -6.39
N ILE A 31 -4.61 2.10 -5.15
CA ILE A 31 -4.06 1.14 -4.18
C ILE A 31 -4.12 -0.30 -4.73
N PHE A 32 -5.30 -0.74 -5.19
CA PHE A 32 -5.47 -2.07 -5.75
C PHE A 32 -4.62 -2.29 -7.00
N LYS A 33 -4.59 -1.31 -7.90
CA LYS A 33 -3.77 -1.42 -9.12
C LYS A 33 -2.26 -1.45 -8.79
N SER A 34 -1.83 -0.68 -7.79
CA SER A 34 -0.44 -0.59 -7.37
C SER A 34 0.07 -1.89 -6.77
N ILE A 35 -0.72 -2.55 -5.92
CA ILE A 35 -0.32 -3.84 -5.35
C ILE A 35 -0.27 -4.93 -6.42
N ASP A 36 -1.26 -5.00 -7.31
CA ASP A 36 -1.28 -5.99 -8.40
C ASP A 36 -0.09 -5.82 -9.35
N ASP A 37 0.20 -4.57 -9.74
CA ASP A 37 1.36 -4.26 -10.57
C ASP A 37 2.68 -4.56 -9.85
N SER A 38 2.75 -4.38 -8.53
CA SER A 38 3.94 -4.68 -7.74
C SER A 38 4.19 -6.18 -7.64
N LEU A 39 3.16 -6.96 -7.34
CA LEU A 39 3.21 -8.42 -7.27
C LEU A 39 3.61 -9.02 -8.62
N MET A 40 3.03 -8.53 -9.71
CA MET A 40 3.40 -8.93 -11.07
C MET A 40 4.87 -8.65 -11.38
N ARG A 41 5.40 -7.46 -11.02
CA ARG A 41 6.81 -7.12 -11.25
C ARG A 41 7.78 -7.92 -10.37
N LEU A 42 7.37 -8.23 -9.16
CA LEU A 42 8.18 -9.00 -8.20
C LEU A 42 8.11 -10.51 -8.47
N GLY A 43 7.13 -10.98 -9.24
CA GLY A 43 6.86 -12.40 -9.42
C GLY A 43 6.46 -13.07 -8.11
N MET A 44 5.62 -12.41 -7.31
CA MET A 44 5.24 -12.86 -5.97
C MET A 44 3.73 -12.85 -5.78
N ASP A 45 3.22 -13.77 -4.95
CA ASP A 45 1.80 -13.80 -4.58
C ASP A 45 1.46 -12.77 -3.49
N TYR A 46 2.45 -12.38 -2.67
CA TYR A 46 2.29 -11.41 -1.60
C TYR A 46 3.58 -10.65 -1.27
N VAL A 47 3.43 -9.45 -0.71
CA VAL A 47 4.50 -8.72 -0.01
C VAL A 47 4.30 -8.79 1.50
N ASP A 48 5.38 -8.67 2.26
CA ASP A 48 5.30 -8.69 3.72
C ASP A 48 4.79 -7.35 4.24
N LEU A 49 5.23 -6.24 3.64
CA LEU A 49 4.85 -4.90 4.08
C LEU A 49 4.48 -4.00 2.90
N PHE A 50 3.22 -3.55 2.86
CA PHE A 50 2.73 -2.60 1.87
C PHE A 50 2.49 -1.23 2.51
N GLN A 51 3.18 -0.19 2.03
CA GLN A 51 3.17 1.11 2.71
C GLN A 51 2.63 2.23 1.82
N ILE A 52 1.89 3.16 2.40
CA ILE A 52 1.65 4.45 1.74
C ILE A 52 2.91 5.29 1.81
N HIS A 53 3.39 5.78 0.67
CA HIS A 53 4.67 6.47 0.59
C HIS A 53 4.58 7.92 1.11
N ARG A 54 3.40 8.55 1.00
CA ARG A 54 3.09 9.89 1.51
C ARG A 54 1.65 9.94 2.00
N PHE A 55 1.33 10.94 2.80
CA PHE A 55 -0.06 11.30 3.06
C PHE A 55 -0.71 11.88 1.79
N ASP A 56 -1.94 11.48 1.51
CA ASP A 56 -2.74 12.01 0.41
C ASP A 56 -3.84 12.93 0.94
N TYR A 57 -3.81 14.19 0.52
CA TYR A 57 -4.79 15.20 0.91
C TYR A 57 -6.06 15.16 0.06
N SER A 58 -6.04 14.43 -1.05
CA SER A 58 -7.13 14.38 -2.03
C SER A 58 -8.05 13.17 -1.84
N THR A 59 -7.58 12.12 -1.15
CA THR A 59 -8.37 10.93 -0.85
C THR A 59 -8.79 10.94 0.62
N PRO A 60 -10.07 10.70 0.95
CA PRO A 60 -10.50 10.48 2.33
C PRO A 60 -9.70 9.37 3.01
N VAL A 61 -9.27 9.62 4.25
CA VAL A 61 -8.44 8.65 4.99
C VAL A 61 -9.17 7.32 5.20
N GLU A 62 -10.48 7.37 5.38
CA GLU A 62 -11.35 6.20 5.52
C GLU A 62 -11.26 5.29 4.28
N GLU A 63 -11.32 5.88 3.08
CA GLU A 63 -11.21 5.13 1.83
C GLU A 63 -9.84 4.45 1.72
N THR A 64 -8.77 5.21 2.01
CA THR A 64 -7.39 4.70 2.00
C THR A 64 -7.21 3.55 2.99
N MET A 65 -7.64 3.72 4.24
CA MET A 65 -7.46 2.70 5.29
C MET A 65 -8.27 1.44 4.99
N GLU A 66 -9.51 1.58 4.51
CA GLU A 66 -10.32 0.44 4.08
C GLU A 66 -9.69 -0.28 2.88
N ALA A 67 -9.13 0.46 1.91
CA ALA A 67 -8.45 -0.14 0.75
C ALA A 67 -7.24 -0.97 1.18
N LEU A 68 -6.41 -0.43 2.09
CA LEU A 68 -5.25 -1.11 2.64
C LEU A 68 -5.66 -2.36 3.43
N HIS A 69 -6.75 -2.28 4.20
CA HIS A 69 -7.31 -3.42 4.92
C HIS A 69 -7.77 -4.53 3.98
N ASP A 70 -8.49 -4.18 2.91
CA ASP A 70 -8.97 -5.14 1.93
C ASP A 70 -7.81 -5.83 1.19
N VAL A 71 -6.70 -5.12 0.94
CA VAL A 71 -5.47 -5.71 0.40
C VAL A 71 -4.87 -6.77 1.33
N VAL A 72 -4.91 -6.54 2.65
CA VAL A 72 -4.47 -7.53 3.65
C VAL A 72 -5.43 -8.73 3.69
N LYS A 73 -6.74 -8.48 3.73
CA LYS A 73 -7.76 -9.55 3.70
C LYS A 73 -7.66 -10.42 2.45
N ALA A 74 -7.33 -9.81 1.30
CA ALA A 74 -7.10 -10.53 0.05
C ALA A 74 -5.78 -11.33 0.04
N GLY A 75 -4.96 -11.24 1.08
CA GLY A 75 -3.69 -11.98 1.21
C GLY A 75 -2.53 -11.41 0.39
N LYS A 76 -2.72 -10.26 -0.27
CA LYS A 76 -1.72 -9.62 -1.16
C LYS A 76 -0.63 -8.88 -0.37
N ALA A 77 -0.92 -8.48 0.86
CA ALA A 77 0.06 -7.98 1.83
C ALA A 77 -0.16 -8.64 3.20
N ARG A 78 0.92 -8.87 3.96
CA ARG A 78 0.82 -9.36 5.35
C ARG A 78 0.57 -8.21 6.34
N TYR A 79 1.30 -7.11 6.14
CA TYR A 79 1.22 -5.92 6.98
C TYR A 79 1.07 -4.67 6.12
N ILE A 80 0.49 -3.63 6.71
CA ILE A 80 0.40 -2.29 6.13
C ILE A 80 1.25 -1.32 6.94
N GLY A 81 1.70 -0.25 6.30
CA GLY A 81 2.44 0.81 6.96
C GLY A 81 2.29 2.16 6.29
N ALA A 82 2.96 3.15 6.86
CA ALA A 82 2.92 4.51 6.38
C ALA A 82 4.31 5.12 6.41
N SER A 83 4.60 5.97 5.43
CA SER A 83 5.83 6.74 5.34
C SER A 83 5.50 8.22 5.20
N SER A 84 6.31 9.07 5.84
CA SER A 84 6.35 10.52 5.65
C SER A 84 4.98 11.21 5.75
N MET A 85 4.52 11.38 7.00
CA MET A 85 3.35 12.18 7.37
C MET A 85 3.53 12.74 8.78
N GLU A 86 2.74 13.74 9.15
CA GLU A 86 2.73 14.29 10.49
C GLU A 86 2.32 13.21 11.52
N ALA A 87 2.98 13.17 12.67
CA ALA A 87 2.78 12.13 13.68
C ALA A 87 1.32 12.00 14.15
N TRP A 88 0.58 13.12 14.24
CA TRP A 88 -0.83 13.11 14.64
C TRP A 88 -1.74 12.46 13.58
N ARG A 89 -1.40 12.60 12.30
CA ARG A 89 -2.12 11.90 11.21
C ARG A 89 -1.82 10.43 11.23
N PHE A 90 -0.57 10.07 11.45
CA PHE A 90 -0.18 8.66 11.61
C PHE A 90 -0.95 8.01 12.76
N ALA A 91 -1.02 8.66 13.92
CA ALA A 91 -1.79 8.18 15.07
C ALA A 91 -3.29 8.05 14.75
N LYS A 92 -3.87 9.03 14.03
CA LYS A 92 -5.27 8.95 13.57
C LYS A 92 -5.47 7.76 12.62
N ASN A 93 -4.59 7.56 11.65
CA ASN A 93 -4.65 6.45 10.70
C ASN A 93 -4.57 5.09 11.43
N ALA A 94 -3.67 4.96 12.41
CA ALA A 94 -3.50 3.75 13.21
C ALA A 94 -4.71 3.43 14.11
N ALA A 95 -5.59 4.40 14.35
CA ALA A 95 -6.81 4.19 15.11
C ALA A 95 -7.96 3.57 14.28
N TYR A 96 -7.87 3.60 12.94
CA TYR A 96 -8.80 2.87 12.09
C TYR A 96 -8.50 1.37 12.17
N ARG A 97 -9.51 0.58 12.57
CA ARG A 97 -9.43 -0.87 12.75
C ARG A 97 -10.15 -1.60 11.63
#